data_AF-A0A0B6Z809-F1
#
_entry.id   AF-A0A0B6Z809-F1
#
_cell.length_a   1.000
_cell.length_b   1.000
_cell.length_c   1.000
_cell.angle_alpha   90.00
_cell.angle_beta   90.00
_cell.angle_gamma   90.00
#
_symmetry.space_group_name_H-M   'P 1'
#
loop_
_entity.id
_entity.type
_entity.pdbx_description
1 polymer ?
#
loop_
_entity_poly.entity_id
_entity_poly.type
_entity_poly.pdbx_seq_one_letter_code
_entity_poly.pdbx_strand_id
1 'polypeptide(L)' 'LSSSTLSFFMESNIETYKRMYTYMKDRPHVMADTYQQGIERVKKGNYAFFMENLMIDYQAQRDCELMQVGGQLDS' A
#
# COMPACT_ATOMS: atom_id res chain seq x y z
N LEU A 1 2.39 7.93 1.78
CA LEU A 1 2.29 7.12 0.55
C LEU A 1 3.13 7.78 -0.51
N SER A 2 3.82 7.01 -1.37
CA SER A 2 4.43 7.59 -2.57
C SER A 2 3.34 8.22 -3.45
N SER A 3 3.63 9.40 -4.00
CA SER A 3 2.71 10.10 -4.90
C SER A 3 2.37 9.24 -6.13
N SER A 4 3.28 8.36 -6.58
CA SER A 4 3.08 7.47 -7.72
C SER A 4 2.01 6.39 -7.45
N THR A 5 2.07 5.75 -6.28
CA THR A 5 1.11 4.71 -5.89
C THR A 5 -0.30 5.28 -5.74
N LEU A 6 -0.45 6.48 -5.17
CA LEU A 6 -1.77 7.10 -5.03
C LEU A 6 -2.36 7.50 -6.39
N SER A 7 -1.54 8.05 -7.30
CA SER A 7 -1.96 8.37 -8.67
C SER A 7 -2.42 7.14 -9.44
N PHE A 8 -1.74 5.99 -9.28
CA PHE A 8 -2.16 4.73 -9.90
C PHE A 8 -3.62 4.38 -9.56
N PHE A 9 -4.00 4.44 -8.27
CA PHE A 9 -5.37 4.15 -7.85
C PHE A 9 -6.37 5.20 -8.35
N MET A 10 -5.96 6.47 -8.44
CA MET A 10 -6.78 7.57 -8.95
C MET A 10 -7.09 7.41 -10.45
N GLU A 11 -6.08 7.02 -11.24
CA GLU A 11 -6.15 6.96 -12.70
C GLU A 11 -6.59 5.58 -13.22
N SER A 12 -6.66 4.57 -12.35
CA SER A 12 -7.02 3.22 -12.75
C SER A 12 -8.42 3.14 -13.36
N ASN A 13 -8.57 2.32 -14.41
CA ASN A 13 -9.86 1.99 -15.02
C ASN A 13 -10.56 0.76 -14.41
N ILE A 14 -9.90 0.08 -13.47
CA ILE A 14 -10.46 -1.09 -12.79
C ILE A 14 -11.38 -0.62 -11.66
N GLU A 15 -12.65 -1.02 -11.71
CA GLU A 15 -13.71 -0.64 -10.75
C GLU A 15 -13.28 -0.85 -9.29
N THR A 16 -12.61 -1.96 -9.00
CA THR A 16 -12.09 -2.27 -7.66
C THR A 16 -11.07 -1.23 -7.18
N TYR A 17 -10.12 -0.83 -8.04
CA TYR A 17 -9.08 0.14 -7.69
C TYR A 17 -9.66 1.55 -7.54
N LYS A 18 -10.64 1.92 -8.36
CA LYS A 18 -11.40 3.17 -8.17
C LYS A 18 -12.10 3.22 -6.80
N ARG A 19 -12.75 2.12 -6.39
CA ARG A 19 -13.39 2.03 -5.07
C ARG A 19 -12.39 2.14 -3.93
N MET A 20 -11.22 1.50 -4.07
CA MET A 20 -10.13 1.61 -3.11
C MET A 20 -9.62 3.05 -3.01
N TYR A 21 -9.43 3.73 -4.15
CA TYR A 21 -9.06 5.15 -4.17
C TYR A 21 -10.08 6.00 -3.42
N THR A 22 -11.36 5.89 -3.74
CA THR A 22 -12.43 6.65 -3.06
C THR A 22 -12.43 6.39 -1.56
N TYR A 23 -12.27 5.12 -1.14
CA TYR A 23 -12.17 4.76 0.27
C TYR A 23 -11.00 5.46 0.98
N MET A 24 -9.82 5.47 0.35
CA MET A 24 -8.63 6.13 0.88
C MET A 24 -8.79 7.65 0.90
N LYS A 25 -9.35 8.24 -0.16
CA LYS A 25 -9.59 9.68 -0.30
C LYS A 25 -10.54 10.21 0.78
N ASP A 26 -11.63 9.48 1.05
CA ASP A 26 -12.62 9.87 2.07
C ASP A 26 -12.11 9.66 3.51
N ARG A 27 -11.02 8.89 3.68
CA ARG A 27 -10.45 8.52 4.98
C ARG A 27 -8.94 8.82 5.00
N PRO A 28 -8.52 10.09 5.05
CA PRO A 28 -7.10 10.44 5.03
C PRO A 28 -6.29 9.77 6.14
N HIS A 29 -6.91 9.44 7.29
CA HIS A 29 -6.26 8.74 8.40
C HIS A 29 -5.77 7.32 8.06
N VAL A 30 -6.31 6.67 7.02
CA VAL A 30 -5.83 5.34 6.58
C VAL A 30 -4.52 5.45 5.79
N MET A 31 -4.17 6.64 5.32
CA MET A 31 -2.89 6.89 4.68
C MET A 31 -1.78 6.97 5.74
N ALA A 32 -0.61 6.42 5.43
CA ALA A 32 0.60 6.62 6.23
C ALA A 32 1.44 7.73 5.60
N ASP A 33 2.02 8.61 6.43
CA ASP A 33 2.83 9.73 5.93
C ASP A 33 4.19 9.26 5.42
N THR A 34 4.78 8.27 6.09
CA THR A 34 6.10 7.70 5.75
C THR A 34 6.05 6.19 5.61
N TYR A 35 7.05 5.62 4.92
CA TYR A 35 7.22 4.16 4.81
C TYR A 35 7.32 3.48 6.18
N GLN A 36 8.09 4.06 7.10
CA GLN A 36 8.27 3.50 8.43
C GLN A 36 6.95 3.46 9.21
N GLN A 37 6.14 4.52 9.16
CA GLN A 37 4.81 4.52 9.78
C GLN A 37 3.88 3.47 9.14
N GLY A 38 3.95 3.29 7.82
CA GLY A 38 3.20 2.25 7.10
C GLY A 38 3.58 0.85 7.59
N ILE A 39 4.87 0.55 7.67
CA ILE A 39 5.40 -0.73 8.14
C ILE A 39 4.99 -0.99 9.60
N GLU A 40 5.16 -0.02 10.49
CA GLU A 40 4.74 -0.15 11.89
C GLU A 40 3.24 -0.42 12.04
N ARG A 41 2.40 0.19 11.18
CA ARG A 41 0.96 -0.09 11.16
C ARG A 41 0.65 -1.50 10.67
N VAL A 42 1.35 -1.99 9.64
CA VAL A 42 1.20 -3.38 9.16
C VAL A 42 1.53 -4.37 10.28
N LYS A 43 2.63 -4.14 11.01
CA LYS A 43 3.04 -4.98 12.14
C LYS A 43 2.03 -5.01 13.29
N LYS A 44 1.30 -3.91 13.51
CA LYS A 44 0.20 -3.85 14.50
C LYS A 44 -1.04 -4.65 14.06
N GLY A 45 -1.07 -5.14 12.83
CA GLY A 45 -2.17 -5.93 12.28
C GLY A 45 -3.34 -5.07 11.76
N ASN A 46 -4.30 -5.74 11.11
CA ASN A 46 -5.50 -5.12 10.52
C ASN A 46 -5.23 -3.95 9.55
N TYR A 47 -4.02 -3.88 8.99
CA TYR A 47 -3.61 -2.85 8.05
C TYR A 47 -2.74 -3.46 6.95
N ALA A 48 -3.05 -3.12 5.70
CA ALA A 48 -2.24 -3.45 4.54
C ALA A 48 -1.70 -2.16 3.93
N PHE A 49 -0.46 -2.18 3.45
CA PHE A 49 0.21 -1.00 2.93
C PHE A 49 0.70 -1.24 1.50
N PHE A 50 0.32 -0.34 0.58
CA PHE A 50 0.83 -0.37 -0.80
C PHE A 50 2.18 0.32 -0.88
N MET A 51 3.14 -0.37 -1.50
CA MET A 51 4.51 0.08 -1.65
C MET A 51 5.10 -0.47 -2.96
N GLU A 52 6.19 0.13 -3.44
CA GLU A 52 6.90 -0.35 -4.62
C GLU A 52 7.49 -1.75 -4.40
N ASN A 53 7.48 -2.58 -5.44
CA ASN A 53 7.79 -4.02 -5.34
C ASN A 53 9.20 -4.27 -4.76
N LEU A 54 10.22 -3.52 -5.23
CA LEU A 54 11.59 -3.62 -4.72
C LEU A 54 11.69 -3.35 -3.21
N MET A 55 10.88 -2.41 -2.71
CA MET A 55 10.86 -2.08 -1.29
C MET A 55 10.12 -3.15 -0.49
N ILE A 56 9.10 -3.80 -1.05
CA ILE A 56 8.39 -4.92 -0.41
C ILE A 56 9.35 -6.10 -0.26
N ASP A 57 10.03 -6.48 -1.34
CA ASP A 57 11.02 -7.57 -1.34
C ASP A 57 12.12 -7.32 -0.31
N TYR A 58 12.64 -6.09 -0.27
CA TYR A 58 13.68 -5.71 0.69
C TYR A 58 13.20 -5.83 2.15
N GLN A 59 11.97 -5.40 2.46
CA GLN A 59 11.45 -5.46 3.82
C GLN A 59 11.10 -6.90 4.23
N ALA A 60 10.44 -7.67 3.35
CA ALA A 60 10.07 -9.05 3.61
C ALA A 60 11.29 -9.98 3.78
N GLN A 61 12.39 -9.71 3.07
CA GLN A 61 13.65 -10.46 3.26
C GLN A 61 14.31 -10.20 4.63
N ARG A 62 14.08 -9.02 5.22
CA ARG A 62 14.70 -8.62 6.49
C ARG A 62 13.82 -8.85 7.70
N ASP A 63 12.51 -8.93 7.48
CA ASP A 63 11.51 -8.94 8.53
C ASP A 63 10.45 -10.01 8.25
N CYS A 64 10.60 -11.16 8.92
CA CYS A 64 9.72 -12.31 8.70
C CYS A 64 8.28 -12.09 9.18
N GLU A 65 7.99 -11.00 9.92
CA GLU A 65 6.63 -10.62 10.28
C GLU A 65 5.87 -9.96 9.12
N LEU A 66 6.58 -9.59 8.06
CA LEU A 66 6.03 -8.97 6.87
C LEU A 66 5.95 -9.99 5.73
N MET A 67 4.85 -9.95 4.99
CA MET A 67 4.68 -10.74 3.77
C MET A 67 4.08 -9.88 2.67
N GLN A 68 4.47 -10.15 1.43
CA GLN A 68 3.76 -9.63 0.27
C GLN A 68 2.41 -10.35 0.14
N VAL A 69 1.36 -9.58 -0.13
CA VAL A 69 0.03 -10.13 -0.39
C VAL A 69 -0.36 -9.79 -1.82
N GLY A 70 -0.70 -10.83 -2.60
CA GLY A 70 -1.04 -10.67 -4.01
C GLY A 70 0.18 -10.49 -4.91
N GLY A 71 -0.05 -10.00 -6.12
CA GLY A 71 0.98 -9.72 -7.11
C GLY A 71 1.05 -8.23 -7.47
N GLN A 72 1.77 -7.95 -8.54
CA GLN A 72 1.92 -6.60 -9.07
C GLN A 72 0.59 -6.09 -9.65
N LEU A 73 0.23 -4.82 -9.37
CA LEU A 73 -1.07 -4.24 -9.73
C LEU A 73 -1.09 -3.57 -11.10
N ASP A 74 0.09 -3.27 -11.64
CA ASP A 74 0.34 -2.57 -12.91
C ASP A 74 0.66 -3.53 -14.07
N SER A 75 0.37 -4.83 -13.92
CA SER A 75 0.54 -5.86 -14.98
C SER A 75 -0.64 -5.94 -15.94
#